data_AF-A0AAW0BZ92-F1
#
_entry.id   AF-A0AAW0BZ92-F1
#
_cell.length_a   1.000
_cell.length_b   1.000
_cell.length_c   1.000
_cell.angle_alpha   90.00
_cell.angle_beta   90.00
_cell.angle_gamma   90.00
#
_symmetry.space_group_name_H-M   'P 1'
#
loop_
_entity.id
_entity.type
_entity.pdbx_description
1 polymer ?
#
loop_
_entity_poly.entity_id
_entity_poly.type
_entity_poly.pdbx_seq_one_letter_code
_entity_poly.pdbx_strand_id
1 'polypeptide(L)'
;MARLWTLRVVLYPNVNLGSKQALCGIRCTYMSPRTDYVCDSDGCDFNSYRLGNTSFLGPGEDKVVDTNRKVTVVTQFLTSEKDEGALREIRRMYIQDGRIIHNSHAFEQYDSITDEFCAAQKEVFGNGSPNDLGGLAAIGEAFKRGMVLTMSIWDDFDRETGTGWMDGVFPADGDLSKPGVVRGPCVYQGGGKYIDGSVVFSDIRVGPIGSTYGHLVD
;
A
#
# COMPACT_ATOMS: atom_id res chain seq x y z
N MET A 1 17.87 -19.79 13.68
CA MET A 1 16.74 -19.90 12.74
C MET A 1 16.43 -18.50 12.23
N ALA A 2 16.81 -18.18 10.99
CA ALA A 2 16.48 -16.91 10.38
C ALA A 2 14.97 -16.87 10.12
N ARG A 3 14.26 -15.97 10.81
CA ARG A 3 12.85 -15.70 10.57
C ARG A 3 12.77 -14.88 9.28
N LEU A 4 12.46 -15.53 8.15
CA LEU A 4 12.31 -14.91 6.84
C LEU A 4 10.94 -14.20 6.77
N TRP A 5 10.73 -13.18 7.60
CA TRP A 5 9.53 -12.33 7.52
C TRP A 5 9.95 -10.94 7.08
N THR A 6 9.63 -10.59 5.85
CA THR A 6 9.66 -9.18 5.44
C THR A 6 8.21 -8.71 5.49
N LEU A 7 7.80 -8.09 6.60
CA LEU A 7 6.57 -7.30 6.61
C LEU A 7 6.78 -6.19 5.57
N ARG A 8 6.00 -6.17 4.48
CA ARG A 8 5.95 -5.03 3.58
C ARG A 8 4.61 -4.34 3.78
N VAL A 9 4.66 -3.05 4.10
CA VAL A 9 3.44 -2.26 4.25
C VAL A 9 3.27 -1.46 2.97
N VAL A 10 2.30 -1.86 2.16
CA VAL A 10 1.86 -1.05 1.02
C VAL A 10 0.60 -0.31 1.41
N LEU A 11 0.58 1.00 1.18
CA LEU A 11 -0.66 1.77 1.26
C LEU A 11 -1.33 1.75 -0.11
N TYR A 12 -2.55 1.23 -0.17
CA TYR A 12 -3.23 0.88 -1.41
C TYR A 12 -4.70 1.33 -1.36
N PRO A 13 -4.99 2.61 -1.64
CA PRO A 13 -6.35 3.08 -1.68
C PRO A 13 -6.99 2.67 -3.01
N ASN A 14 -8.17 2.06 -2.93
CA ASN A 14 -8.95 1.60 -4.08
C ASN A 14 -10.32 2.27 -4.07
N VAL A 15 -10.87 2.50 -5.27
CA VAL A 15 -12.20 3.12 -5.44
C VAL A 15 -13.13 2.15 -6.15
N ASN A 16 -14.41 2.18 -5.79
CA ASN A 16 -15.48 1.56 -6.56
C ASN A 16 -16.51 2.63 -6.96
N LEU A 17 -17.12 2.48 -8.13
CA LEU A 17 -18.23 3.30 -8.58
C LEU A 17 -19.38 3.27 -7.56
N GLY A 18 -19.68 4.43 -6.96
CA GLY A 18 -20.70 4.57 -5.91
C GLY A 18 -20.26 4.15 -4.51
N SER A 19 -19.03 3.64 -4.37
CA SER A 19 -18.31 3.43 -3.11
C SER A 19 -19.12 2.67 -2.02
N LYS A 20 -19.95 1.71 -2.45
CA LYS A 20 -20.77 0.83 -1.61
C LYS A 20 -20.63 -0.63 -2.06
N GLN A 21 -21.03 -1.56 -1.20
CA GLN A 21 -21.13 -2.97 -1.61
C GLN A 21 -22.15 -3.09 -2.76
N ALA A 22 -21.74 -3.76 -3.84
CA ALA A 22 -22.56 -3.97 -5.02
C ALA A 22 -22.30 -5.36 -5.62
N LEU A 23 -23.36 -6.01 -6.10
CA LEU A 23 -23.23 -7.16 -6.97
C LEU A 23 -22.97 -6.65 -8.40
N CYS A 24 -21.85 -7.06 -9.00
CA CYS A 24 -21.33 -6.49 -10.24
C CYS A 24 -21.07 -7.52 -11.35
N GLY A 25 -21.28 -8.80 -11.07
CA GLY A 25 -21.08 -9.89 -12.03
C GLY A 25 -19.68 -9.85 -12.64
N ILE A 26 -19.59 -10.01 -13.97
CA ILE A 26 -18.31 -10.04 -14.69
C ILE A 26 -17.49 -8.75 -14.55
N ARG A 27 -18.13 -7.60 -14.30
CA ARG A 27 -17.48 -6.28 -14.18
C ARG A 27 -16.59 -6.12 -12.94
N CYS A 28 -16.62 -7.09 -12.02
CA CYS A 28 -15.71 -7.16 -10.88
C CYS A 28 -14.62 -8.23 -11.03
N THR A 29 -14.49 -8.83 -12.21
CA THR A 29 -13.58 -9.94 -12.44
C THR A 29 -12.60 -9.60 -13.56
N TYR A 30 -11.47 -10.30 -13.58
CA TYR A 30 -10.49 -10.21 -14.67
C TYR A 30 -11.04 -10.62 -16.05
N MET A 31 -12.26 -11.17 -16.11
CA MET A 31 -12.92 -11.56 -17.36
C MET A 31 -13.55 -10.37 -18.12
N SER A 32 -13.59 -9.17 -17.54
CA SER A 32 -14.07 -7.95 -18.20
C SER A 32 -12.88 -7.11 -18.72
N PRO A 33 -13.05 -6.31 -19.78
CA PRO A 33 -12.08 -5.26 -20.12
C PRO A 33 -11.87 -4.34 -18.92
N ARG A 34 -10.62 -3.91 -18.67
CA ARG A 34 -10.28 -3.02 -17.54
C ARG A 34 -11.10 -1.72 -17.55
N THR A 35 -11.48 -1.22 -18.73
CA THR A 35 -12.34 -0.03 -18.90
C THR A 35 -13.74 -0.19 -18.30
N ASP A 36 -14.21 -1.42 -18.12
CA ASP A 36 -15.56 -1.71 -17.64
C ASP A 36 -15.59 -2.03 -16.14
N TYR A 37 -14.41 -2.08 -15.51
CA TYR A 37 -14.28 -2.34 -14.08
C TYR A 37 -15.01 -1.27 -13.29
N VAL A 38 -15.81 -1.73 -12.33
CA VAL A 38 -16.45 -0.84 -11.37
C VAL A 38 -15.48 -0.44 -10.25
N CYS A 39 -14.41 -1.21 -10.04
CA CYS A 39 -13.37 -0.93 -9.06
C CYS A 39 -12.02 -0.65 -9.72
N ASP A 40 -11.22 0.23 -9.12
CA ASP A 40 -9.79 0.29 -9.41
C ASP A 40 -9.12 -0.92 -8.75
N SER A 41 -8.79 -1.94 -9.55
CA SER A 41 -8.10 -3.14 -9.07
C SER A 41 -6.62 -2.88 -8.77
N ASP A 42 -6.04 -1.89 -9.44
CA ASP A 42 -4.63 -1.57 -9.38
C ASP A 42 -4.35 -0.42 -8.41
N GLY A 43 -5.34 0.37 -8.03
CA GLY A 43 -5.22 1.44 -7.04
C GLY A 43 -4.14 2.48 -7.36
N CYS A 44 -3.69 3.15 -6.31
CA CYS A 44 -2.55 4.06 -6.32
C CYS A 44 -1.60 3.74 -5.14
N ASP A 45 -0.59 2.92 -5.39
CA ASP A 45 0.20 2.31 -4.32
C ASP A 45 1.44 3.11 -3.93
N PHE A 46 1.73 3.08 -2.62
CA PHE A 46 2.99 3.56 -2.09
C PHE A 46 3.78 2.40 -1.47
N ASN A 47 4.67 1.80 -2.27
CA ASN A 47 5.67 0.81 -1.84
C ASN A 47 7.07 1.40 -2.00
N SER A 48 7.75 1.72 -0.90
CA SER A 48 9.08 2.34 -0.89
C SER A 48 10.09 1.62 -1.79
N TYR A 49 10.08 0.28 -1.79
CA TYR A 49 10.99 -0.51 -2.60
C TYR A 49 10.68 -0.37 -4.09
N ARG A 50 9.39 -0.46 -4.46
CA ARG A 50 8.92 -0.27 -5.84
C ARG A 50 9.20 1.14 -6.35
N LEU A 51 9.21 2.12 -5.46
CA LEU A 51 9.52 3.52 -5.72
C LEU A 51 11.02 3.83 -5.67
N GLY A 52 11.88 2.81 -5.59
CA GLY A 52 13.33 2.93 -5.73
C GLY A 52 14.11 2.97 -4.41
N ASN A 53 13.45 3.07 -3.26
CA ASN A 53 14.11 3.06 -1.96
C ASN A 53 14.12 1.65 -1.35
N THR A 54 15.16 0.88 -1.68
CA THR A 54 15.32 -0.53 -1.28
C THR A 54 15.89 -0.73 0.14
N SER A 55 16.36 0.34 0.79
CA SER A 55 16.89 0.33 2.16
C SER A 55 15.90 0.87 3.20
N PHE A 56 14.73 1.37 2.80
CA PHE A 56 13.80 1.99 3.74
C PHE A 56 13.14 0.99 4.70
N LEU A 57 12.50 -0.07 4.19
CA LEU A 57 11.69 -0.98 5.00
C LEU A 57 12.03 -2.44 4.70
N GLY A 58 12.38 -3.20 5.74
CA GLY A 58 12.70 -4.63 5.63
C GLY A 58 13.39 -5.17 6.88
N PRO A 59 13.84 -6.43 6.86
CA PRO A 59 14.48 -7.04 8.03
C PRO A 59 15.93 -6.58 8.17
N GLY A 60 16.31 -6.16 9.38
CA GLY A 60 17.69 -5.84 9.75
C GLY A 60 17.88 -4.39 10.18
N GLU A 61 18.91 -4.15 11.00
CA GLU A 61 19.28 -2.81 11.48
C GLU A 61 19.86 -1.92 10.36
N ASP A 62 20.17 -2.49 9.18
CA ASP A 62 20.54 -1.75 7.98
C ASP A 62 19.35 -1.06 7.30
N LYS A 63 18.12 -1.37 7.71
CA LYS A 63 16.89 -0.75 7.22
C LYS A 63 16.50 0.44 8.09
N VAL A 64 15.92 1.46 7.46
CA VAL A 64 15.39 2.63 8.19
C VAL A 64 14.25 2.22 9.12
N VAL A 65 13.38 1.32 8.65
CA VAL A 65 12.33 0.64 9.42
C VAL A 65 12.66 -0.86 9.45
N ASP A 66 13.12 -1.34 10.59
CA ASP A 66 13.49 -2.74 10.79
C ASP A 66 12.26 -3.60 11.11
N THR A 67 11.92 -4.52 10.19
CA THR A 67 10.75 -5.39 10.33
C THR A 67 11.00 -6.64 11.17
N ASN A 68 12.21 -6.85 11.71
CA ASN A 68 12.45 -7.87 12.73
C ASN A 68 11.91 -7.47 14.11
N ARG A 69 11.53 -6.21 14.27
CA ARG A 69 11.07 -5.63 15.53
C ARG A 69 9.68 -5.03 15.34
N LYS A 70 9.01 -4.72 16.46
CA LYS A 70 7.69 -4.09 16.41
C LYS A 70 7.82 -2.71 15.73
N VAL A 71 6.88 -2.42 14.83
CA VAL A 71 6.76 -1.13 14.15
C VAL A 71 5.38 -0.58 14.46
N THR A 72 5.32 0.67 14.90
CA THR A 72 4.06 1.42 14.92
C THR A 72 3.89 2.11 13.57
N VAL A 73 2.77 1.85 12.91
CA VAL A 73 2.44 2.47 11.61
C VAL A 73 1.37 3.53 11.85
N VAL A 74 1.64 4.76 11.42
CA VAL A 74 0.68 5.87 11.49
C VAL A 74 0.28 6.28 10.08
N THR A 75 -1.02 6.30 9.81
CA THR A 75 -1.58 6.75 8.55
C THR A 75 -2.51 7.93 8.83
N GLN A 76 -2.34 9.03 8.09
CA GLN A 76 -3.12 10.24 8.25
C GLN A 76 -3.90 10.51 6.97
N PHE A 77 -5.18 10.85 7.11
CA PHE A 77 -6.07 11.16 6.00
C PHE A 77 -6.37 12.66 6.02
N LEU A 78 -5.75 13.41 5.13
CA LEU A 78 -5.85 14.87 5.09
C LEU A 78 -6.87 15.29 4.05
N THR A 79 -7.72 16.23 4.44
CA THR A 79 -8.72 16.84 3.56
C THR A 79 -8.25 18.23 3.09
N SER A 80 -8.94 18.77 2.10
CA SER A 80 -8.80 20.18 1.69
C SER A 80 -9.23 21.15 2.79
N GLU A 81 -10.21 20.76 3.61
CA GLU A 81 -10.81 21.57 4.67
C GLU A 81 -11.21 20.65 5.85
N LYS A 82 -10.52 20.74 6.99
CA LYS A 82 -10.80 20.01 8.26
C LYS A 82 -11.56 18.68 8.09
N ASP A 83 -12.80 18.55 8.59
CA ASP A 83 -13.54 17.29 8.54
C ASP A 83 -14.57 17.24 7.40
N GLU A 84 -14.79 18.36 6.70
CA GLU A 84 -15.86 18.53 5.71
C GLU A 84 -15.35 18.42 4.26
N GLY A 85 -14.08 18.72 4.05
CA GLY A 85 -13.44 18.77 2.74
C GLY A 85 -13.26 17.41 2.08
N ALA A 86 -12.90 17.44 0.80
CA ALA A 86 -12.52 16.24 0.06
C ALA A 86 -11.17 15.71 0.58
N LEU A 87 -11.02 14.38 0.66
CA LEU A 87 -9.73 13.76 0.91
C LEU A 87 -8.77 14.15 -0.22
N ARG A 88 -7.59 14.67 0.13
CA ARG A 88 -6.59 15.16 -0.83
C ARG A 88 -5.22 14.52 -0.68
N GLU A 89 -4.93 13.95 0.48
CA GLU A 89 -3.61 13.39 0.75
C GLU A 89 -3.70 12.29 1.82
N ILE A 90 -2.98 11.18 1.60
CA ILE A 90 -2.78 10.14 2.59
C ILE A 90 -1.30 10.07 2.95
N ARG A 91 -0.97 10.46 4.18
CA ARG A 91 0.42 10.45 4.70
C ARG A 91 0.70 9.19 5.51
N ARG A 92 1.96 8.80 5.48
CA ARG A 92 2.49 7.67 6.24
C ARG A 92 3.66 8.14 7.10
N MET A 93 3.76 7.59 8.29
CA MET A 93 5.01 7.59 9.06
C MET A 93 5.06 6.34 9.94
N TYR A 94 6.23 6.09 10.49
CA TYR A 94 6.52 4.94 11.33
C TYR A 94 7.10 5.42 12.65
N ILE A 95 6.91 4.63 13.71
CA ILE A 95 7.59 4.83 14.99
C ILE A 95 8.22 3.51 15.40
N GLN A 96 9.52 3.57 15.67
CA GLN A 96 10.32 2.46 16.16
C GLN A 96 11.35 3.01 17.15
N ASP A 97 11.52 2.34 18.29
CA ASP A 97 12.44 2.74 19.36
C ASP A 97 12.28 4.20 19.82
N GLY A 98 11.03 4.64 20.02
CA GLY A 98 10.76 6.01 20.50
C GLY A 98 10.97 7.11 19.46
N ARG A 99 11.30 6.77 18.19
CA ARG A 99 11.65 7.74 17.15
C ARG A 99 10.62 7.78 16.04
N ILE A 100 10.26 9.00 15.62
CA ILE A 100 9.48 9.22 14.41
C ILE A 100 10.37 8.98 13.18
N ILE A 101 9.89 8.16 12.27
CA ILE A 101 10.49 7.88 10.97
C ILE A 101 9.49 8.33 9.90
N HIS A 102 9.82 9.42 9.20
CA HIS A 102 9.03 9.89 8.07
C HIS A 102 9.06 8.88 6.91
N ASN A 103 8.05 8.91 6.04
CA ASN A 103 7.99 8.02 4.89
C ASN A 103 9.20 8.21 3.96
N SER A 104 9.51 7.20 3.15
CA SER A 104 10.50 7.36 2.08
C SER A 104 10.00 8.35 1.01
N HIS A 105 10.92 9.02 0.33
CA HIS A 105 10.60 9.80 -0.87
C HIS A 105 10.53 8.93 -2.13
N ALA A 106 9.72 9.37 -3.09
CA ALA A 106 9.53 8.83 -4.42
C ALA A 106 9.57 9.97 -5.44
N PHE A 107 10.19 9.73 -6.60
CA PHE A 107 10.37 10.72 -7.67
C PHE A 107 10.87 12.08 -7.15
N GLU A 108 11.82 12.03 -6.21
CA GLU A 108 12.46 13.17 -5.51
C GLU A 108 11.55 14.00 -4.58
N GLN A 109 10.25 14.11 -4.88
CA GLN A 109 9.37 15.11 -4.26
C GLN A 109 8.16 14.56 -3.52
N TYR A 110 7.77 13.29 -3.72
CA TYR A 110 6.58 12.73 -3.09
C TYR A 110 6.94 11.82 -1.91
N ASP A 111 6.30 12.01 -0.77
CA ASP A 111 6.38 11.14 0.41
C ASP A 111 5.00 10.66 0.89
N SER A 112 3.96 10.98 0.12
CA SER A 112 2.56 10.69 0.43
C SER A 112 1.78 10.38 -0.84
N ILE A 113 0.54 9.89 -0.65
CA ILE A 113 -0.37 9.63 -1.77
C ILE A 113 -1.23 10.88 -1.98
N THR A 114 -1.07 11.51 -3.15
CA THR A 114 -1.95 12.56 -3.69
C THR A 114 -2.39 12.15 -5.10
N ASP A 115 -3.43 12.78 -5.65
CA ASP A 115 -3.84 12.51 -7.04
C ASP A 115 -2.70 12.82 -8.04
N GLU A 116 -1.85 13.82 -7.75
CA GLU A 116 -0.67 14.14 -8.56
C GLU A 116 0.40 13.06 -8.49
N PHE A 117 0.68 12.53 -7.29
CA PHE A 117 1.58 11.38 -7.13
C PHE A 117 1.06 10.18 -7.93
N CYS A 118 -0.23 9.88 -7.84
CA CYS A 118 -0.85 8.77 -8.55
C CYS A 118 -0.71 8.90 -10.06
N ALA A 119 -0.95 10.10 -10.61
CA ALA A 119 -0.78 10.38 -12.03
C ALA A 119 0.67 10.20 -12.47
N ALA A 120 1.62 10.82 -11.76
CA ALA A 120 3.05 10.71 -12.05
C ALA A 120 3.56 9.27 -11.98
N GLN A 121 3.17 8.53 -10.93
CA GLN A 121 3.55 7.13 -10.74
C GLN A 121 3.05 6.26 -11.90
N LYS A 122 1.81 6.44 -12.35
CA LYS A 122 1.23 5.63 -13.43
C LYS A 122 1.83 5.96 -14.78
N GLU A 123 2.16 7.23 -15.03
CA GLU A 123 2.91 7.64 -16.21
C GLU A 123 4.29 6.97 -16.27
N VAL A 124 5.06 7.04 -15.18
CA VAL A 124 6.41 6.47 -15.10
C VAL A 124 6.40 4.94 -15.25
N PHE A 125 5.42 4.26 -14.67
CA PHE A 125 5.33 2.79 -14.75
C PHE A 125 4.67 2.29 -16.04
N GLY A 126 4.14 3.18 -16.89
CA GLY A 126 3.49 2.80 -18.14
C GLY A 126 2.18 2.02 -17.96
N ASN A 127 1.53 2.17 -16.80
CA ASN A 127 0.34 1.41 -16.42
C ASN A 127 -0.99 2.05 -16.87
N GLY A 128 -0.93 3.07 -17.75
CA GLY A 128 -2.11 3.81 -18.21
C GLY A 128 -2.76 4.69 -17.12
N SER A 129 -3.75 5.50 -17.51
CA SER A 129 -4.55 6.30 -16.57
C SER A 129 -5.27 5.36 -15.59
N PRO A 130 -5.44 5.72 -14.30
CA PRO A 130 -6.48 5.08 -13.50
C PRO A 130 -7.78 5.13 -14.31
N ASN A 131 -8.61 4.09 -14.22
CA ASN A 131 -10.02 4.31 -14.47
C ASN A 131 -10.41 5.51 -13.59
N ASP A 132 -10.89 6.59 -14.21
CA ASP A 132 -11.30 7.85 -13.56
C ASP A 132 -12.51 7.60 -12.65
N LEU A 133 -12.30 6.82 -11.59
CA LEU A 133 -13.31 6.45 -10.61
C LEU A 133 -13.42 7.52 -9.51
N GLY A 134 -12.75 8.65 -9.69
CA GLY A 134 -12.85 9.83 -8.82
C GLY A 134 -11.73 10.00 -7.80
N GLY A 135 -10.62 9.26 -7.94
CA GLY A 135 -9.38 9.47 -7.19
C GLY A 135 -9.56 9.49 -5.67
N LEU A 136 -8.75 10.29 -4.98
CA LEU A 136 -8.83 10.44 -3.53
C LEU A 136 -10.18 11.02 -3.07
N ALA A 137 -10.82 11.89 -3.85
CA ALA A 137 -12.12 12.43 -3.49
C ALA A 137 -13.18 11.33 -3.31
N ALA A 138 -13.24 10.35 -4.22
CA ALA A 138 -14.18 9.23 -4.13
C ALA A 138 -13.87 8.28 -2.95
N ILE A 139 -12.59 8.17 -2.56
CA ILE A 139 -12.16 7.45 -1.35
C ILE A 139 -12.63 8.20 -0.10
N GLY A 140 -12.49 9.52 -0.08
CA GLY A 140 -13.01 10.37 0.99
C GLY A 140 -14.51 10.20 1.18
N GLU A 141 -15.29 10.10 0.10
CA GLU A 141 -16.72 9.80 0.17
C GLU A 141 -17.00 8.40 0.75
N ALA A 142 -16.11 7.43 0.57
CA ALA A 142 -16.18 6.13 1.27
C ALA A 142 -15.96 6.26 2.77
N PHE A 143 -14.95 7.01 3.20
CA PHE A 143 -14.69 7.26 4.62
C PHE A 143 -15.86 7.95 5.31
N LYS A 144 -16.49 8.94 4.67
CA LYS A 144 -17.67 9.65 5.20
C LYS A 144 -18.86 8.74 5.47
N ARG A 145 -19.00 7.61 4.75
CA ARG A 145 -20.06 6.62 4.99
C ARG A 145 -19.72 5.61 6.09
N GLY A 146 -18.50 5.64 6.61
CA GLY A 146 -17.99 4.63 7.52
C GLY A 146 -17.46 3.40 6.77
N MET A 147 -16.33 2.89 7.23
CA MET A 147 -15.71 1.67 6.72
C MET A 147 -15.52 0.67 7.85
N VAL A 148 -15.46 -0.61 7.46
CA VAL A 148 -15.15 -1.71 8.38
C VAL A 148 -13.65 -1.94 8.41
N LEU A 149 -13.07 -2.04 9.60
CA LEU A 149 -11.68 -2.48 9.78
C LEU A 149 -11.59 -3.99 9.57
N THR A 150 -10.69 -4.41 8.67
CA THR A 150 -10.38 -5.82 8.40
C THR A 150 -8.92 -6.11 8.72
N MET A 151 -8.66 -7.24 9.37
CA MET A 151 -7.31 -7.77 9.64
C MET A 151 -7.25 -9.20 9.13
N SER A 152 -6.24 -9.53 8.34
CA SER A 152 -6.09 -10.86 7.73
C SER A 152 -4.62 -11.27 7.59
N ILE A 153 -4.42 -12.57 7.41
CA ILE A 153 -3.17 -13.20 6.98
C ILE A 153 -3.54 -14.19 5.88
N TRP A 154 -2.86 -14.13 4.74
CA TRP A 154 -3.18 -14.92 3.56
C TRP A 154 -1.93 -15.04 2.68
N ASP A 155 -1.87 -16.11 1.90
CA ASP A 155 -0.96 -16.30 0.77
C ASP A 155 -1.71 -16.07 -0.54
N ASP A 156 -0.98 -15.67 -1.58
CA ASP A 156 -1.54 -15.53 -2.92
C ASP A 156 -1.29 -16.83 -3.72
N PHE A 157 -2.36 -17.59 -3.96
CA PHE A 157 -2.33 -18.86 -4.66
C PHE A 157 -2.17 -18.72 -6.18
N ASP A 158 -2.08 -17.50 -6.71
CA ASP A 158 -1.73 -17.30 -8.11
C ASP A 158 -0.37 -17.96 -8.41
N ARG A 159 -0.41 -19.02 -9.21
CA ARG A 159 0.75 -19.88 -9.45
C ARG A 159 1.84 -19.19 -10.28
N GLU A 160 1.49 -18.14 -11.00
CA GLU A 160 2.36 -17.42 -11.91
C GLU A 160 3.10 -16.28 -11.19
N THR A 161 2.46 -15.68 -10.18
CA THR A 161 2.95 -14.44 -9.58
C THR A 161 3.14 -14.52 -8.06
N GLY A 162 2.43 -15.41 -7.36
CA GLY A 162 2.41 -15.46 -5.90
C GLY A 162 2.24 -14.07 -5.29
N THR A 163 2.94 -13.77 -4.19
CA THR A 163 2.99 -12.42 -3.61
C THR A 163 3.98 -11.48 -4.32
N GLY A 164 4.42 -11.80 -5.54
CA GLY A 164 5.41 -11.02 -6.28
C GLY A 164 4.99 -9.59 -6.57
N TRP A 165 3.68 -9.33 -6.71
CA TRP A 165 3.12 -7.98 -6.82
C TRP A 165 3.31 -7.12 -5.56
N MET A 166 3.67 -7.73 -4.43
CA MET A 166 3.98 -7.07 -3.16
C MET A 166 5.48 -7.07 -2.84
N ASP A 167 6.15 -8.22 -2.95
CA ASP A 167 7.47 -8.45 -2.35
C ASP A 167 8.57 -8.94 -3.30
N GLY A 168 8.25 -9.11 -4.59
CA GLY A 168 9.17 -9.68 -5.59
C GLY A 168 9.14 -8.91 -6.90
N VAL A 169 9.03 -9.64 -8.00
CA VAL A 169 8.99 -9.11 -9.38
C VAL A 169 7.60 -9.33 -9.95
N PHE A 170 7.00 -8.28 -10.52
CA PHE A 170 5.69 -8.38 -11.16
C PHE A 170 5.56 -7.47 -12.40
N PRO A 171 5.15 -8.03 -13.57
CA PRO A 171 4.87 -9.45 -13.82
C PRO A 171 6.12 -10.32 -13.66
N ALA A 172 5.97 -11.63 -13.46
CA ALA A 172 7.08 -12.52 -13.10
C ALA A 172 8.19 -12.58 -14.17
N ASP A 173 7.84 -12.34 -15.44
CA ASP A 173 8.74 -12.24 -16.61
C ASP A 173 9.09 -10.79 -16.99
N GLY A 174 8.75 -9.82 -16.12
CA GLY A 174 8.98 -8.41 -16.35
C GLY A 174 10.47 -8.05 -16.44
N ASP A 175 10.78 -7.08 -17.31
CA ASP A 175 12.12 -6.50 -17.42
C ASP A 175 12.49 -5.76 -16.13
N LEU A 176 13.49 -6.29 -15.41
CA LEU A 176 13.94 -5.77 -14.11
C LEU A 176 14.48 -4.33 -14.16
N SER A 177 14.82 -3.84 -15.36
CA SER A 177 15.26 -2.46 -15.55
C SER A 177 14.11 -1.47 -15.63
N LYS A 178 12.87 -1.95 -15.85
CA LYS A 178 11.70 -1.08 -15.97
C LYS A 178 11.23 -0.60 -14.60
N PRO A 179 10.98 0.71 -14.44
CA PRO A 179 10.37 1.26 -13.23
C PRO A 179 9.07 0.54 -12.86
N GLY A 180 8.91 0.22 -11.57
CA GLY A 180 7.68 -0.39 -11.04
C GLY A 180 7.59 -1.92 -11.15
N VAL A 181 8.51 -2.59 -11.85
CA VAL A 181 8.54 -4.06 -11.98
C VAL A 181 9.06 -4.73 -10.71
N VAL A 182 10.16 -4.22 -10.15
CA VAL A 182 10.76 -4.78 -8.92
C VAL A 182 10.13 -4.13 -7.70
N ARG A 183 9.54 -4.95 -6.83
CA ARG A 183 8.71 -4.54 -5.68
C ARG A 183 9.25 -5.05 -4.35
N GLY A 184 10.21 -5.97 -4.43
CA GLY A 184 11.05 -6.41 -3.34
C GLY A 184 12.14 -7.38 -3.79
N PRO A 185 12.90 -7.92 -2.84
CA PRO A 185 14.04 -8.80 -3.09
C PRO A 185 13.62 -10.26 -3.23
N CYS A 186 12.34 -10.60 -3.01
CA CYS A 186 11.90 -11.99 -3.08
C CYS A 186 11.95 -12.47 -4.53
N VAL A 187 12.54 -13.65 -4.72
CA VAL A 187 12.52 -14.37 -5.99
C VAL A 187 11.54 -15.52 -5.83
N TYR A 188 10.52 -15.58 -6.69
CA TYR A 188 9.60 -16.71 -6.68
C TYR A 188 10.34 -17.96 -7.18
N GLN A 189 10.48 -18.97 -6.32
CA GLN A 189 11.20 -20.21 -6.64
C GLN A 189 10.26 -21.36 -7.05
N GLY A 190 8.95 -21.09 -7.20
CA GLY A 190 7.95 -22.11 -7.46
C GLY A 190 7.71 -23.05 -6.26
N GLY A 191 6.59 -23.78 -6.29
CA GLY A 191 6.28 -24.80 -5.30
C GLY A 191 6.07 -24.23 -3.89
N GLY A 192 4.95 -23.52 -3.70
CA GLY A 192 4.54 -22.90 -2.43
C GLY A 192 4.85 -23.80 -1.23
N LYS A 193 5.94 -23.48 -0.54
CA LYS A 193 6.32 -24.17 0.68
C LYS A 193 5.44 -23.62 1.78
N TYR A 194 4.74 -24.49 2.51
CA TYR A 194 4.03 -24.07 3.71
C TYR A 194 5.01 -23.37 4.67
N ILE A 195 4.72 -22.12 5.00
CA ILE A 195 5.49 -21.33 5.96
C ILE A 195 4.62 -21.14 7.20
N ASP A 196 5.14 -21.50 8.37
CA ASP A 196 4.48 -21.29 9.65
C ASP A 196 4.54 -19.80 10.03
N GLY A 197 3.53 -19.04 9.59
CA GLY A 197 3.47 -17.58 9.73
C GLY A 197 2.39 -17.09 10.67
N SER A 198 2.71 -16.03 11.42
CA SER A 198 1.77 -15.35 12.31
C SER A 198 1.97 -13.84 12.24
N VAL A 199 0.90 -13.08 12.40
CA VAL A 199 0.92 -11.63 12.51
C VAL A 199 0.20 -11.19 13.80
N VAL A 200 0.71 -10.15 14.45
CA VAL A 200 0.10 -9.56 15.64
C VAL A 200 -0.22 -8.09 15.36
N PHE A 201 -1.51 -7.78 15.26
CA PHE A 201 -2.00 -6.42 15.30
C PHE A 201 -2.35 -6.05 16.74
N SER A 202 -1.85 -4.91 17.22
CA SER A 202 -2.06 -4.46 18.60
C SER A 202 -2.05 -2.94 18.69
N ASP A 203 -2.58 -2.41 19.81
CA ASP A 203 -2.52 -0.98 20.13
C ASP A 203 -3.13 -0.06 19.05
N ILE A 204 -4.27 -0.49 18.49
CA ILE A 204 -5.00 0.25 17.46
C ILE A 204 -5.58 1.53 18.07
N ARG A 205 -5.29 2.67 17.46
CA ARG A 205 -5.78 3.99 17.88
C ARG A 205 -6.32 4.77 16.69
N VAL A 206 -7.39 5.52 16.93
CA VAL A 206 -8.02 6.43 15.97
C VAL A 206 -8.30 7.75 16.67
N GLY A 207 -7.98 8.86 16.01
CA GLY A 207 -8.21 10.19 16.55
C GLY A 207 -7.73 11.28 15.60
N PRO A 208 -7.85 12.56 15.99
CA PRO A 208 -7.34 13.70 15.21
C PRO A 208 -5.87 13.54 14.83
N ILE A 209 -5.45 14.19 13.74
CA ILE A 209 -4.06 14.21 13.30
C ILE A 209 -3.15 14.66 14.47
N GLY A 210 -2.12 13.86 14.76
CA GLY A 210 -1.18 14.10 15.88
C GLY A 210 -1.56 13.43 17.21
N SER A 211 -2.80 12.97 17.39
CA SER A 211 -3.29 12.51 18.70
C SER A 211 -2.92 11.06 19.07
N THR A 212 -2.47 10.25 18.11
CA THR A 212 -2.37 8.79 18.29
C THR A 212 -0.97 8.29 18.67
N TYR A 213 0.02 9.18 18.72
CA TYR A 213 1.42 8.76 18.81
C TYR A 213 2.33 9.64 19.67
N GLY A 214 1.87 10.78 20.20
CA GLY A 214 2.74 11.70 20.96
C GLY A 214 3.43 11.07 22.17
N HIS A 215 2.78 10.11 22.82
CA HIS A 215 3.33 9.36 23.98
C HIS A 215 4.22 8.17 23.59
N LEU A 216 4.39 7.90 22.29
CA LEU A 216 5.28 6.86 21.76
C LEU A 216 6.65 7.42 21.35
N VAL A 217 6.86 8.72 21.53
CA VAL A 217 8.06 9.45 21.11
C VAL A 217 8.72 10.00 22.35
N ASP A 218 10.04 9.81 22.44
CA ASP A 218 10.87 10.32 23.54
C ASP A 218 11.20 11.82 23.37
#